data_AF-A0A7V9DD24-F1
#
_entry.id   AF-A0A7V9DD24-F1
#
_cell.length_a   1.000
_cell.length_b   1.000
_cell.length_c   1.000
_cell.angle_alpha   90.00
_cell.angle_beta   90.00
_cell.angle_gamma   90.00
#
_symmetry.space_group_name_H-M   'P 1'
#
loop_
_entity.id
_entity.type
_entity.pdbx_description
1 polymer ?
#
loop_
_entity_poly.entity_id
_entity_poly.type
_entity_poly.pdbx_seq_one_letter_code
_entity_poly.pdbx_strand_id
1 'polypeptide(L)'
;MFTIKAGYSDDIEMRSNVEKVREFFADISNFAELMPGIASIHTDAKGVAHWKIEAEIPVVGSMMQKFAVELVENSEERIEWFPVTEETQNFLRFSAEFFEKARDITQVHFSQMVELRRKSARELHFLAGLAGESIISSEMTKKVTEMIKIFIQRAKEKLEK
;
A
#
# COMPACT_ATOMS: atom_id res chain seq x y z
N MET A 1 7.81 -7.55 -21.70
CA MET A 1 7.05 -7.97 -20.50
C MET A 1 6.24 -6.77 -20.06
N PHE A 2 4.93 -6.93 -19.92
CA PHE A 2 4.03 -5.82 -19.63
C PHE A 2 4.08 -5.49 -18.14
N THR A 3 4.47 -4.26 -17.78
CA THR A 3 4.70 -3.88 -16.38
C THR A 3 3.92 -2.63 -16.02
N ILE A 4 3.12 -2.72 -14.97
CA ILE A 4 2.43 -1.57 -14.38
C ILE A 4 3.12 -1.25 -13.07
N LYS A 5 3.45 0.03 -12.86
CA LYS A 5 3.93 0.53 -11.58
C LYS A 5 3.00 1.61 -11.08
N ALA A 6 2.72 1.57 -9.79
CA ALA A 6 1.97 2.59 -9.08
C ALA A 6 2.59 2.81 -7.71
N GLY A 7 2.58 4.04 -7.21
CA GLY A 7 3.08 4.30 -5.88
C GLY A 7 2.70 5.65 -5.33
N TYR A 8 2.88 5.77 -4.03
CA TYR A 8 2.69 6.98 -3.26
C TYR A 8 3.86 7.11 -2.29
N SER A 9 4.38 8.33 -2.13
CA SER A 9 5.40 8.65 -1.15
C SER A 9 5.17 10.07 -0.68
N ASP A 10 5.08 10.29 0.63
CA ASP A 10 4.78 11.60 1.20
C ASP A 10 5.17 11.67 2.68
N ASP A 11 5.35 12.90 3.17
CA ASP A 11 5.54 13.20 4.58
C ASP A 11 4.21 13.56 5.24
N ILE A 12 3.86 12.83 6.29
CA ILE A 12 2.58 12.97 6.99
C ILE A 12 2.85 13.43 8.41
N GLU A 13 2.35 14.60 8.77
CA GLU A 13 2.33 15.02 10.17
C GLU A 13 1.08 14.46 10.87
N MET A 14 1.29 13.85 12.04
CA MET A 14 0.25 13.31 12.91
C MET A 14 0.35 13.91 14.31
N ARG A 15 -0.78 14.35 14.86
CA ARG A 15 -0.87 14.91 16.22
C ARG A 15 -1.05 13.81 17.27
N SER A 16 -0.06 12.95 17.37
CA SER A 16 0.06 11.93 18.41
C SER A 16 1.54 11.65 18.68
N ASN A 17 1.84 11.07 19.84
CA ASN A 17 3.19 10.59 20.14
C ASN A 17 3.60 9.44 19.20
N VAL A 18 4.92 9.27 19.05
CA VAL A 18 5.53 8.38 18.07
C VAL A 18 5.21 6.91 18.32
N GLU A 19 5.09 6.51 19.58
CA GLU A 19 4.78 5.13 19.99
C GLU A 19 3.41 4.70 19.46
N LYS A 20 2.36 5.49 19.73
CA LYS A 20 1.00 5.22 19.23
C LYS A 20 0.92 5.23 17.71
N VAL A 21 1.62 6.17 17.06
CA VAL A 21 1.65 6.27 15.60
C VAL A 21 2.31 5.04 15.01
N ARG A 22 3.48 4.64 15.52
CA ARG A 22 4.19 3.44 15.07
C ARG A 22 3.35 2.18 15.27
N GLU A 23 2.76 1.99 16.46
CA GLU A 23 1.88 0.85 16.75
C GLU A 23 0.72 0.77 15.75
N PHE A 24 0.12 1.91 15.40
CA PHE A 24 -0.94 1.98 14.40
C PHE A 24 -0.49 1.50 13.01
N PHE A 25 0.69 1.95 12.53
CA PHE A 25 1.22 1.52 11.23
C PHE A 25 1.80 0.09 11.26
N ALA A 26 2.17 -0.45 12.43
CA ALA A 26 2.62 -1.83 12.59
C ALA A 26 1.47 -2.84 12.49
N ASP A 27 0.29 -2.45 12.94
CA ASP A 27 -0.90 -3.28 12.87
C ASP A 27 -1.57 -3.18 11.50
N ILE A 28 -1.25 -4.15 10.64
CA ILE A 28 -1.81 -4.28 9.29
C ILE A 28 -3.34 -4.41 9.26
N SER A 29 -3.99 -4.75 10.39
CA SER A 29 -5.45 -4.75 10.45
C SER A 29 -6.04 -3.34 10.33
N ASN A 30 -5.32 -2.29 10.74
CA ASN A 30 -5.72 -0.90 10.52
C ASN A 30 -5.82 -0.57 9.02
N PHE A 31 -4.99 -1.17 8.17
CA PHE A 31 -5.09 -1.00 6.72
C PHE A 31 -6.36 -1.67 6.18
N ALA A 32 -6.67 -2.89 6.63
CA ALA A 32 -7.90 -3.58 6.24
C ALA A 32 -9.16 -2.84 6.70
N GLU A 33 -9.13 -2.22 7.87
CA GLU A 33 -10.25 -1.46 8.43
C GLU A 33 -10.42 -0.10 7.72
N LEU A 34 -9.32 0.63 7.49
CA LEU A 34 -9.39 2.05 7.17
C LEU A 34 -9.05 2.38 5.72
N MET A 35 -8.30 1.54 5.00
CA MET A 35 -7.95 1.79 3.60
C MET A 35 -9.03 1.25 2.65
N PRO A 36 -9.66 2.10 1.83
CA PRO A 36 -10.65 1.63 0.87
C PRO A 36 -10.01 0.71 -0.17
N GLY A 37 -10.77 -0.26 -0.67
CA GLY A 37 -10.29 -1.23 -1.67
C GLY A 37 -9.47 -2.38 -1.10
N ILE A 38 -9.14 -2.39 0.21
CA ILE A 38 -8.63 -3.60 0.85
C ILE A 38 -9.80 -4.54 1.12
N ALA A 39 -9.84 -5.67 0.42
CA ALA A 39 -10.88 -6.69 0.61
C ALA A 39 -10.59 -7.59 1.82
N SER A 40 -9.31 -7.91 2.05
CA SER A 40 -8.88 -8.64 3.25
C SER A 40 -7.37 -8.57 3.42
N ILE A 41 -6.90 -8.58 4.67
CA ILE A 41 -5.51 -8.84 5.03
C ILE A 41 -5.52 -9.96 6.08
N HIS A 42 -4.66 -10.96 5.92
CA HIS A 42 -4.43 -11.98 6.95
C HIS A 42 -2.96 -12.41 6.95
N THR A 43 -2.46 -12.80 8.11
CA THR A 43 -1.11 -13.35 8.26
C THR A 43 -1.19 -14.85 8.41
N ASP A 44 -0.37 -15.59 7.67
CA ASP A 44 -0.28 -17.04 7.80
C ASP A 44 0.66 -17.48 8.94
N ALA A 45 0.77 -18.79 9.16
CA ALA A 45 1.60 -19.35 10.22
C ALA A 45 3.12 -19.11 10.02
N LYS A 46 3.55 -18.65 8.84
CA LYS A 46 4.95 -18.31 8.54
C LYS A 46 5.24 -16.82 8.70
N GLY A 47 4.25 -16.02 9.09
CA GLY A 47 4.41 -14.57 9.23
C GLY A 47 4.25 -13.79 7.92
N VAL A 48 3.81 -14.45 6.84
CA VAL A 48 3.53 -13.76 5.56
C VAL A 48 2.15 -13.13 5.62
N ALA A 49 2.08 -11.83 5.35
CA ALA A 49 0.83 -11.11 5.22
C ALA A 49 0.31 -11.18 3.78
N HIS A 50 -0.91 -11.66 3.62
CA HIS A 50 -1.60 -11.83 2.34
C HIS A 50 -2.65 -10.73 2.18
N TRP A 51 -2.38 -9.80 1.28
CA TRP A 51 -3.24 -8.66 0.98
C TRP A 51 -4.07 -8.96 -0.26
N LYS A 52 -5.39 -8.87 -0.14
CA LYS A 52 -6.33 -8.93 -1.25
C LYS A 52 -6.89 -7.53 -1.49
N ILE A 53 -6.60 -6.95 -2.64
CA ILE A 53 -6.96 -5.58 -3.00
C ILE A 53 -7.89 -5.60 -4.21
N GLU A 54 -9.03 -4.93 -4.08
CA GLU A 54 -10.01 -4.69 -5.12
C GLU A 54 -10.07 -3.20 -5.46
N ALA A 55 -9.87 -2.88 -6.74
CA ALA A 55 -9.94 -1.51 -7.21
C ALA A 55 -10.55 -1.42 -8.60
N GLU A 56 -11.39 -0.43 -8.81
CA GLU A 56 -11.84 -0.01 -10.15
C GLU A 56 -10.77 0.92 -10.74
N ILE A 57 -10.11 0.47 -11.81
CA ILE A 57 -9.09 1.26 -12.51
C ILE A 57 -9.70 1.78 -13.81
N PRO A 58 -9.74 3.10 -14.05
CA PRO A 58 -10.19 3.65 -15.31
C PRO A 58 -9.52 2.98 -16.51
N VAL A 59 -10.28 2.71 -17.57
CA VAL A 59 -9.82 2.04 -18.81
C VAL A 59 -9.53 0.54 -18.68
N VAL A 60 -9.21 0.04 -17.47
CA VAL A 60 -8.96 -1.39 -17.21
C VAL A 60 -10.19 -2.08 -16.62
N GLY A 61 -11.02 -1.39 -15.84
CA GLY A 61 -12.16 -1.96 -15.11
C GLY A 61 -11.78 -2.46 -13.71
N SER A 62 -12.66 -3.25 -13.10
CA SER A 62 -12.42 -3.86 -11.79
C SER A 62 -11.25 -4.84 -11.84
N MET A 63 -10.34 -4.69 -10.87
CA MET A 63 -9.19 -5.56 -10.69
C MET A 63 -9.16 -6.08 -9.26
N MET A 64 -8.95 -7.39 -9.15
CA MET A 64 -8.66 -8.05 -7.88
C MET A 64 -7.22 -8.58 -7.91
N GLN A 65 -6.35 -8.06 -7.05
CA GLN A 65 -4.97 -8.49 -6.95
C GLN A 65 -4.68 -9.05 -5.56
N LYS A 66 -3.75 -10.02 -5.53
CA LYS A 66 -3.25 -10.61 -4.29
C LYS A 66 -1.76 -10.34 -4.21
N PHE A 67 -1.31 -9.92 -3.04
CA PHE A 67 0.09 -9.67 -2.73
C PHE A 67 0.46 -10.46 -1.48
N ALA A 68 1.63 -11.07 -1.50
CA ALA A 68 2.22 -11.73 -0.34
C ALA A 68 3.46 -10.94 0.07
N VAL A 69 3.49 -10.48 1.33
CA VAL A 69 4.55 -9.63 1.85
C VAL A 69 5.06 -10.13 3.20
N GLU A 70 6.34 -9.91 3.46
CA GLU A 70 7.02 -10.25 4.70
C GLU A 70 7.47 -8.97 5.41
N LEU A 71 7.39 -8.99 6.74
CA LEU A 71 7.91 -7.91 7.58
C LEU A 71 9.43 -8.03 7.61
N VAL A 72 10.12 -7.15 6.88
CA VAL A 72 11.60 -7.15 6.79
C VAL A 72 12.22 -6.19 7.79
N GLU A 73 11.46 -5.20 8.28
CA GLU A 73 11.88 -4.32 9.36
C GLU A 73 10.72 -3.96 10.29
N ASN A 74 10.99 -4.00 11.60
CA ASN A 74 10.05 -3.61 12.65
C ASN A 74 10.79 -2.95 13.83
N SER A 75 11.51 -1.86 13.54
CA SER A 75 12.31 -1.09 14.49
C SER A 75 11.52 0.11 15.04
N GLU A 76 11.99 0.74 16.12
CA GLU A 76 11.35 1.94 16.67
C GLU A 76 11.22 3.09 15.64
N GLU A 77 12.16 3.15 14.70
CA GLU A 77 12.25 4.21 13.70
C GLU A 77 11.55 3.86 12.38
N ARG A 78 11.32 2.56 12.10
CA ARG A 78 10.87 2.12 10.78
C ARG A 78 10.12 0.80 10.78
N ILE A 79 9.10 0.74 9.93
CA ILE A 79 8.39 -0.48 9.56
C ILE A 79 8.54 -0.66 8.06
N GLU A 80 8.88 -1.87 7.64
CA GLU A 80 8.94 -2.22 6.23
C GLU A 80 8.38 -3.61 5.96
N TRP A 81 7.44 -3.66 5.01
CA TRP A 81 6.93 -4.88 4.40
C TRP A 81 7.40 -4.95 2.96
N PHE A 82 7.95 -6.10 2.58
CA PHE A 82 8.53 -6.34 1.27
C PHE A 82 7.88 -7.58 0.61
N PRO A 83 7.81 -7.66 -0.73
CA PRO A 83 7.34 -8.87 -1.41
C PRO A 83 8.11 -10.11 -0.96
N VAL A 84 7.41 -11.25 -0.81
CA VAL A 84 8.07 -12.55 -0.57
C VAL A 84 9.08 -12.85 -1.68
N THR A 85 10.18 -13.52 -1.34
CA THR A 85 11.32 -13.71 -2.24
C THR A 85 10.95 -14.42 -3.55
N GLU A 86 10.00 -15.34 -3.51
CA GLU A 86 9.55 -16.13 -4.67
C GLU A 86 8.50 -15.42 -5.54
N GLU A 87 8.01 -14.24 -5.15
CA GLU A 87 7.03 -13.48 -5.92
C GLU A 87 7.66 -12.91 -7.20
N THR A 88 6.96 -13.08 -8.34
CA THR A 88 7.47 -12.70 -9.67
C THR A 88 6.52 -11.81 -10.46
N GLN A 89 5.29 -11.65 -10.00
CA GLN A 89 4.18 -11.03 -10.73
C GLN A 89 3.53 -9.86 -9.99
N ASN A 90 3.32 -9.97 -8.68
CA ASN A 90 2.56 -8.98 -7.91
C ASN A 90 3.38 -8.50 -6.71
N PHE A 91 4.06 -7.37 -6.88
CA PHE A 91 4.89 -6.79 -5.84
C PHE A 91 4.12 -5.70 -5.11
N LEU A 92 4.09 -5.78 -3.78
CA LEU A 92 3.67 -4.69 -2.91
C LEU A 92 4.78 -4.45 -1.90
N ARG A 93 5.25 -3.20 -1.82
CA ARG A 93 6.17 -2.74 -0.78
C ARG A 93 5.48 -1.61 -0.02
N PHE A 94 5.59 -1.65 1.28
CA PHE A 94 5.12 -0.58 2.17
C PHE A 94 6.22 -0.28 3.19
N SER A 95 6.49 1.00 3.41
CA SER A 95 7.37 1.46 4.48
C SER A 95 6.81 2.69 5.17
N ALA A 96 7.04 2.78 6.47
CA ALA A 96 6.77 3.97 7.27
C ALA A 96 7.99 4.22 8.17
N GLU A 97 8.56 5.42 8.07
CA GLU A 97 9.64 5.89 8.95
C GLU A 97 9.08 6.98 9.87
N PHE A 98 9.46 6.94 11.14
CA PHE A 98 8.86 7.74 12.19
C PHE A 98 9.87 8.72 12.79
N PHE A 99 9.49 9.99 12.86
CA PHE A 99 10.32 11.06 13.41
C PHE A 99 9.51 11.85 14.42
N GLU A 100 9.95 11.87 15.69
CA GLU A 100 9.36 12.76 16.69
C GLU A 100 9.78 14.21 16.40
N LYS A 101 8.81 15.07 16.09
CA LYS A 101 9.07 16.50 15.83
C LYS A 101 8.96 17.34 17.09
N ALA A 102 7.98 17.00 17.93
CA ALA A 102 7.73 17.61 19.23
C ALA A 102 6.91 16.63 20.06
N ARG A 103 6.72 16.96 21.34
CA ARG A 103 5.77 16.23 22.19
C ARG A 103 4.41 16.15 21.50
N ASP A 104 3.92 14.94 21.32
CA ASP A 104 2.64 14.61 20.66
C ASP A 104 2.53 15.05 19.18
N ILE A 105 3.66 15.26 18.49
CA ILE A 105 3.72 15.50 17.04
C ILE A 105 4.75 14.56 16.40
N THR A 106 4.27 13.68 15.54
CA THR A 106 5.09 12.70 14.80
C THR A 106 5.01 12.98 13.31
N GLN A 107 6.15 13.04 12.64
CA GLN A 107 6.23 12.98 11.18
C GLN A 107 6.43 11.53 10.75
N VAL A 108 5.62 11.08 9.79
CA VAL A 108 5.73 9.76 9.16
C VAL A 108 6.13 9.95 7.72
N HIS A 109 7.32 9.46 7.33
CA HIS A 109 7.65 9.31 5.93
C HIS A 109 7.04 8.01 5.42
N PHE A 110 5.93 8.10 4.71
CA PHE A 110 5.18 6.94 4.25
C PHE A 110 5.44 6.69 2.77
N SER A 111 5.70 5.43 2.40
CA SER A 111 5.84 5.01 1.02
C SER A 111 5.10 3.70 0.79
N GLN A 112 4.37 3.61 -0.33
CA GLN A 112 3.80 2.36 -0.80
C GLN A 112 3.97 2.26 -2.31
N MET A 113 4.53 1.13 -2.77
CA MET A 113 4.76 0.85 -4.18
C MET A 113 4.10 -0.47 -4.55
N VAL A 114 3.44 -0.49 -5.69
CA VAL A 114 2.82 -1.66 -6.30
C VAL A 114 3.36 -1.84 -7.70
N GLU A 115 3.73 -3.07 -8.04
CA GLU A 115 4.14 -3.44 -9.39
C GLU A 115 3.44 -4.73 -9.83
N LEU A 116 2.82 -4.68 -11.01
CA LEU A 116 2.18 -5.84 -11.64
C LEU A 116 2.93 -6.19 -12.93
N ARG A 117 3.45 -7.41 -13.02
CA ARG A 117 4.12 -7.95 -14.21
C ARG A 117 3.25 -8.99 -14.88
N ARG A 118 3.06 -8.83 -16.20
CA ARG A 118 2.23 -9.70 -17.03
C ARG A 118 2.95 -10.03 -18.33
N LYS A 119 2.62 -11.15 -18.96
CA LYS A 119 3.18 -11.46 -20.29
C LYS A 119 2.60 -10.53 -21.35
N SER A 120 1.35 -10.10 -21.18
CA SER A 120 0.67 -9.14 -22.05
C SER A 120 -0.39 -8.34 -21.30
N ALA A 121 -0.76 -7.18 -21.84
CA ALA A 121 -1.81 -6.33 -21.28
C ALA A 121 -3.18 -7.04 -21.14
N ARG A 122 -3.45 -8.02 -22.00
CA ARG A 122 -4.70 -8.80 -22.01
C ARG A 122 -4.90 -9.63 -20.74
N GLU A 123 -3.84 -9.94 -20.00
CA GLU A 123 -3.92 -10.64 -18.72
C GLU A 123 -4.49 -9.77 -17.58
N LEU A 124 -4.56 -8.45 -17.79
CA LEU A 124 -5.18 -7.52 -16.84
C LEU A 124 -6.62 -7.25 -17.22
N HIS A 125 -6.84 -6.94 -18.49
CA HIS A 125 -8.16 -6.77 -19.07
C HIS A 125 -8.11 -6.86 -20.59
N PHE A 126 -9.19 -7.29 -21.24
CA PHE A 126 -9.24 -7.42 -22.71
C PHE A 126 -8.93 -6.09 -23.42
N LEU A 127 -9.47 -4.98 -22.89
CA LEU A 127 -9.26 -3.63 -23.45
C LEU A 127 -7.93 -2.97 -23.04
N ALA A 128 -7.21 -3.52 -22.05
CA ALA A 128 -5.91 -2.99 -21.66
C ALA A 128 -4.87 -3.12 -22.79
N GLY A 129 -5.09 -3.96 -23.81
CA GLY A 129 -4.24 -3.97 -25.01
C GLY A 129 -4.33 -2.71 -25.88
N LEU A 130 -5.36 -1.88 -25.69
CA LEU A 130 -5.55 -0.61 -26.40
C LEU A 130 -4.97 0.58 -25.62
N ALA A 131 -4.79 0.43 -24.31
CA ALA A 131 -4.18 1.43 -23.43
C ALA A 131 -2.71 1.06 -23.16
N GLY A 132 -1.78 1.99 -23.37
CA GLY A 132 -0.37 1.72 -23.09
C GLY A 132 -0.08 1.50 -21.60
N GLU A 133 1.03 0.82 -21.30
CA GLU A 133 1.54 0.60 -19.92
C GLU A 133 1.58 1.90 -19.11
N SER A 134 1.96 3.02 -19.75
CA SER A 134 2.06 4.33 -19.13
C SER A 134 0.71 4.89 -18.67
N ILE A 135 -0.34 4.73 -19.49
CA ILE A 135 -1.69 5.19 -19.15
C ILE A 135 -2.20 4.38 -17.96
N ILE A 136 -2.07 3.05 -18.03
CA ILE A 136 -2.55 2.18 -16.95
C ILE A 136 -1.77 2.43 -15.65
N SER A 137 -0.45 2.61 -15.73
CA SER A 137 0.38 2.98 -14.57
C SER A 137 -0.04 4.32 -13.97
N SER A 138 -0.37 5.31 -14.80
CA SER A 138 -0.84 6.62 -14.32
C SER A 138 -2.19 6.50 -13.60
N GLU A 139 -3.17 5.81 -14.19
CA GLU A 139 -4.49 5.63 -13.58
C GLU A 139 -4.41 4.79 -12.29
N MET A 140 -3.56 3.76 -12.28
CA MET A 140 -3.31 2.96 -11.08
C MET A 140 -2.62 3.78 -9.98
N THR A 141 -1.68 4.66 -10.34
CA THR A 141 -1.03 5.59 -9.40
C THR A 141 -2.03 6.54 -8.77
N LYS A 142 -2.93 7.12 -9.58
CA LYS A 142 -4.01 7.99 -9.07
C LYS A 142 -4.88 7.23 -8.08
N LYS A 143 -5.25 5.98 -8.40
CA LYS A 143 -6.11 5.17 -7.54
C LYS A 143 -5.44 4.79 -6.22
N VAL A 144 -4.18 4.33 -6.26
CA VAL A 144 -3.37 4.02 -5.07
C VAL A 144 -3.22 5.27 -4.20
N THR A 145 -2.93 6.42 -4.81
CA THR A 145 -2.84 7.71 -4.10
C THR A 145 -4.15 8.08 -3.41
N GLU A 146 -5.30 7.91 -4.09
CA GLU A 146 -6.62 8.17 -3.51
C GLU A 146 -6.87 7.28 -2.29
N MET A 147 -6.64 5.96 -2.42
CA MET A 147 -6.82 5.01 -1.33
C MET A 147 -5.97 5.36 -0.11
N ILE A 148 -4.69 5.70 -0.34
CA ILE A 148 -3.76 6.04 0.72
C ILE A 148 -4.12 7.38 1.37
N LYS A 149 -4.51 8.40 0.61
CA LYS A 149 -4.97 9.68 1.20
C LYS A 149 -6.17 9.50 2.10
N ILE A 150 -7.14 8.66 1.70
CA ILE A 150 -8.31 8.35 2.53
C ILE A 150 -7.89 7.59 3.80
N PHE A 151 -6.99 6.60 3.66
CA PHE A 151 -6.42 5.88 4.81
C PHE A 151 -5.74 6.83 5.79
N ILE A 152 -4.87 7.72 5.32
CA ILE A 152 -4.16 8.71 6.14
C ILE A 152 -5.14 9.63 6.85
N GLN A 153 -6.17 10.12 6.16
CA GLN A 153 -7.19 10.97 6.76
C GLN A 153 -7.91 10.25 7.91
N ARG A 154 -8.31 8.99 7.71
CA ARG A 154 -8.96 8.16 8.74
C ARG A 154 -8.02 7.82 9.89
N ALA A 155 -6.74 7.60 9.60
CA ALA A 155 -5.71 7.37 10.60
C ALA A 155 -5.56 8.60 11.51
N LYS A 156 -5.52 9.81 10.94
CA LYS A 156 -5.52 11.06 11.71
C LYS A 156 -6.77 11.18 12.59
N GLU A 157 -7.94 10.90 12.05
CA GLU A 157 -9.20 10.91 12.83
C GLU A 157 -9.24 9.89 13.98
N LYS A 158 -8.48 8.81 13.90
CA LYS A 158 -8.37 7.78 14.95
C LYS A 158 -7.30 8.12 15.99
N LEU A 159 -6.16 8.68 15.57
CA LEU A 159 -4.99 8.91 16.41
C LEU A 159 -4.94 10.30 17.06
N GLU A 160 -5.57 11.32 16.46
CA GLU A 160 -5.52 12.70 16.95
C GLU A 160 -6.69 13.07 17.89
N LYS A 161 -7.43 12.06 18.36
CA LYS A 161 -8.48 12.19 19.38
C LYS A 161 -7.92 11.91 20.77
#